data_AF-A0A485JR90-F1
#
_entry.id   AF-A0A485JR90-F1
#
_cell.length_a   1.000
_cell.length_b   1.000
_cell.length_c   1.000
_cell.angle_alpha   90.00
_cell.angle_beta   90.00
_cell.angle_gamma   90.00
#
_symmetry.space_group_name_H-M   'P 1'
#
loop_
_entity.id
_entity.type
_entity.pdbx_description
1 polymer ?
#
loop_
_entity_poly.entity_id
_entity_poly.type
_entity_poly.pdbx_seq_one_letter_code
_entity_poly.pdbx_strand_id
1 'polypeptide(L)'
;MISAMRYNPRYIFLGEIRSPKTAKEAIRAAVNGHLVVSTIHGSSVQGSLYALQQIASAEGEMDLVRSIIADGLLCVIHQELHFIDNGKRKLTCNILCNDGTPSIPSKIRSGKLELLNNEIETQKILLSRGNSLVK
;
A
#
# COMPACT_ATOMS: atom_id res chain seq x y z
N MET A 1 -4.79 -11.02 -14.92
CA MET A 1 -3.92 -11.52 -13.85
C MET A 1 -3.57 -13.00 -14.03
N ILE A 2 -4.57 -13.90 -14.10
CA ILE A 2 -4.36 -15.35 -14.33
C ILE A 2 -3.47 -15.65 -15.55
N SER A 3 -3.65 -14.93 -16.67
CA SER A 3 -2.80 -15.12 -17.86
C SER A 3 -1.34 -14.73 -17.61
N ALA A 4 -1.07 -13.71 -16.80
CA ALA A 4 0.29 -13.28 -16.48
C ALA A 4 1.00 -14.33 -15.61
N MET A 5 0.30 -14.97 -14.67
CA MET A 5 0.88 -16.01 -13.79
C MET A 5 1.45 -17.20 -14.54
N ARG A 6 0.92 -17.50 -15.73
CA ARG A 6 1.42 -18.59 -16.58
C ARG A 6 2.84 -18.35 -17.12
N TYR A 7 3.34 -17.11 -17.03
CA TYR A 7 4.68 -16.72 -17.45
C TYR A 7 5.69 -16.67 -16.30
N ASN A 8 5.32 -17.11 -15.10
CA ASN A 8 6.15 -17.03 -13.88
C ASN A 8 6.77 -15.62 -13.67
N PRO A 9 5.96 -14.55 -13.63
CA PRO A 9 6.46 -13.19 -13.58
C PRO A 9 7.08 -12.91 -12.20
N ARG A 10 8.24 -12.26 -12.15
CA ARG A 10 8.80 -11.77 -10.87
C ARG A 10 8.16 -10.46 -10.41
N TYR A 11 7.76 -9.62 -11.38
CA TYR A 11 7.21 -8.29 -11.18
C TYR A 11 5.88 -8.17 -11.92
N ILE A 12 4.89 -7.58 -11.28
CA ILE A 12 3.55 -7.39 -11.84
C ILE A 12 3.16 -5.94 -11.64
N PHE A 13 3.07 -5.20 -12.73
CA PHE A 13 2.40 -3.92 -12.74
C PHE A 13 0.92 -4.13 -13.06
N LEU A 14 0.09 -3.95 -12.05
CA LEU A 14 -1.35 -3.96 -12.16
C LEU A 14 -1.80 -2.50 -12.20
N GLY A 15 -2.73 -2.13 -13.07
CA GLY A 15 -3.25 -0.76 -13.12
C GLY A 15 -4.00 -0.36 -11.85
N GLU A 16 -5.13 0.32 -12.01
CA GLU A 16 -5.94 0.70 -10.85
C GLU A 16 -6.78 -0.47 -10.32
N ILE A 17 -6.78 -0.66 -8.99
CA ILE A 17 -7.66 -1.61 -8.31
C ILE A 17 -9.03 -0.97 -8.12
N ARG A 18 -10.02 -1.46 -8.88
CA ARG A 18 -11.41 -0.96 -8.83
C ARG A 18 -12.45 -2.04 -8.54
N SER A 19 -12.05 -3.31 -8.49
CA SER A 19 -12.97 -4.43 -8.28
C SER A 19 -12.45 -5.39 -7.20
N PRO A 20 -13.36 -6.06 -6.45
CA PRO A 20 -12.99 -7.05 -5.44
C PRO A 20 -12.14 -8.18 -6.00
N LYS A 21 -12.50 -8.68 -7.19
CA LYS A 21 -11.75 -9.71 -7.90
C LYS A 21 -10.32 -9.27 -8.19
N THR A 22 -10.12 -8.06 -8.72
CA THR A 22 -8.78 -7.52 -9.00
C THR A 22 -7.96 -7.37 -7.72
N ALA A 23 -8.56 -6.86 -6.64
CA ALA A 23 -7.89 -6.67 -5.36
C ALA A 23 -7.41 -8.00 -4.75
N LYS A 24 -8.28 -9.02 -4.72
CA LYS A 24 -7.95 -10.34 -4.19
C LYS A 24 -6.81 -11.01 -4.97
N GLU A 25 -6.85 -10.94 -6.30
CA GLU A 25 -5.78 -11.50 -7.13
C GLU A 25 -4.45 -10.77 -6.92
N ALA A 26 -4.49 -9.43 -6.80
CA ALA A 26 -3.32 -8.61 -6.49
C ALA A 26 -2.66 -9.01 -5.18
N ILE A 27 -3.44 -9.05 -4.10
CA ILE A 27 -2.98 -9.37 -2.75
C ILE A 27 -2.44 -10.81 -2.69
N ARG A 28 -3.13 -11.78 -3.31
CA ARG A 28 -2.69 -13.19 -3.35
C ARG A 28 -1.36 -13.36 -4.08
N ALA A 29 -1.20 -12.70 -5.23
CA ALA A 29 0.07 -12.75 -5.95
C ALA A 29 1.22 -12.14 -5.15
N ALA A 30 0.96 -11.06 -4.41
CA ALA A 30 1.96 -10.44 -3.55
C ALA A 30 2.47 -11.40 -2.48
N VAL A 31 1.56 -12.10 -1.78
CA VAL A 31 1.93 -13.07 -0.74
C VAL A 31 2.57 -14.35 -1.31
N ASN A 32 2.29 -14.69 -2.57
CA ASN A 32 2.92 -15.81 -3.26
C ASN A 32 4.31 -15.49 -3.84
N GLY A 33 4.90 -14.34 -3.49
CA GLY A 33 6.29 -14.00 -3.82
C GLY A 33 6.49 -13.16 -5.07
N HIS A 34 5.42 -12.63 -5.68
CA HIS A 34 5.52 -11.68 -6.78
C HIS A 34 5.56 -10.24 -6.25
N LEU A 35 6.43 -9.38 -6.80
CA LEU A 35 6.33 -7.95 -6.50
C LEU A 35 5.17 -7.37 -7.30
N VAL A 36 4.08 -7.02 -6.63
CA VAL A 36 2.91 -6.38 -7.24
C VAL A 36 2.95 -4.88 -6.97
N VAL A 37 2.91 -4.09 -8.05
CA VAL A 37 2.78 -2.64 -8.00
C VAL A 37 1.44 -2.27 -8.61
N SER A 38 0.64 -1.50 -7.89
CA SER A 38 -0.70 -1.12 -8.32
C SER A 38 -1.10 0.24 -7.77
N THR A 39 -2.12 0.85 -8.36
CA THR A 39 -2.68 2.13 -7.89
C THR A 39 -4.07 1.91 -7.31
N ILE A 40 -4.42 2.76 -6.34
CA ILE A 40 -5.76 2.84 -5.78
C ILE A 40 -6.05 4.28 -5.41
N HIS A 41 -7.30 4.69 -5.55
CA HIS A 41 -7.71 6.00 -5.10
C HIS A 41 -7.85 6.01 -3.56
N GLY A 42 -7.13 6.92 -2.91
CA GLY A 42 -7.19 7.13 -1.48
C GLY A 42 -6.76 8.56 -1.14
N SER A 43 -7.31 9.10 -0.06
CA SER A 43 -7.04 10.48 0.40
C SER A 43 -5.83 10.58 1.34
N SER A 44 -5.23 9.45 1.71
CA SER A 44 -4.01 9.37 2.51
C SER A 44 -3.40 7.98 2.36
N VAL A 45 -2.26 7.74 3.00
CA VAL A 45 -1.66 6.40 3.13
C VAL A 45 -2.67 5.43 3.78
N GLN A 46 -3.24 5.83 4.92
CA GLN A 46 -4.24 5.04 5.64
C GLN A 46 -5.53 4.90 4.82
N GLY A 47 -5.98 5.96 4.17
CA GLY A 47 -7.16 5.95 3.31
C GLY A 47 -7.01 4.98 2.14
N SER A 48 -5.82 4.89 1.56
CA SER A 48 -5.50 3.94 0.49
C SER A 48 -5.53 2.50 0.99
N LEU A 49 -4.96 2.22 2.18
CA LEU A 49 -5.05 0.91 2.82
C LEU A 49 -6.48 0.52 3.16
N TYR A 50 -7.25 1.46 3.71
CA TYR A 50 -8.66 1.27 4.03
C TYR A 50 -9.47 0.95 2.77
N ALA A 51 -9.28 1.72 1.68
CA ALA A 51 -9.94 1.47 0.41
C ALA A 51 -9.61 0.08 -0.14
N LEU A 52 -8.34 -0.33 -0.09
CA LEU A 52 -7.92 -1.67 -0.52
C LEU A 52 -8.59 -2.76 0.31
N GLN A 53 -8.63 -2.60 1.64
CA GLN A 53 -9.30 -3.52 2.55
C GLN A 53 -10.79 -3.66 2.19
N GLN A 54 -11.50 -2.55 2.01
CA GLN A 54 -12.92 -2.54 1.69
C GLN A 54 -13.23 -3.19 0.33
N ILE A 55 -12.46 -2.86 -0.71
CA ILE A 55 -12.66 -3.46 -2.03
C ILE A 55 -12.40 -4.98 -1.97
N ALA A 56 -11.32 -5.41 -1.31
CA ALA A 56 -10.97 -6.82 -1.21
C ALA A 56 -11.95 -7.63 -0.33
N SER A 57 -12.51 -7.02 0.72
CA SER A 57 -13.46 -7.65 1.63
C SER A 57 -14.91 -7.64 1.14
N ALA A 58 -15.22 -6.97 0.03
CA ALA A 58 -16.59 -6.91 -0.50
C ALA A 58 -17.22 -8.30 -0.76
N GLU A 59 -16.38 -9.32 -0.93
CA GLU A 59 -16.77 -10.72 -1.14
C GLU A 59 -16.00 -11.67 -0.19
N GLY A 60 -15.67 -11.23 1.03
CA GLY A 60 -14.89 -12.04 1.97
C GLY A 60 -14.77 -11.44 3.37
N GLU A 61 -14.06 -12.13 4.26
CA GLU A 61 -13.90 -11.68 5.64
C GLU A 61 -12.81 -10.61 5.75
N MET A 62 -13.17 -9.47 6.36
CA MET A 62 -12.28 -8.32 6.55
C MET A 62 -11.00 -8.69 7.30
N ASP A 63 -11.09 -9.53 8.34
CA ASP A 63 -9.95 -9.89 9.17
C ASP A 63 -8.95 -10.80 8.43
N LEU A 64 -9.45 -11.67 7.55
CA LEU A 64 -8.62 -12.45 6.64
C LEU A 64 -7.90 -11.52 5.65
N VAL A 65 -8.62 -10.57 5.04
CA VAL A 65 -8.03 -9.58 4.12
C VAL A 65 -6.92 -8.77 4.80
N ARG A 66 -7.18 -8.28 6.02
CA ARG A 66 -6.18 -7.55 6.82
C ARG A 66 -4.94 -8.39 7.11
N SER A 67 -5.13 -9.67 7.45
CA SER A 67 -4.02 -10.60 7.70
C SER A 67 -3.14 -10.77 6.47
N ILE A 68 -3.75 -11.03 5.31
CA ILE A 68 -3.00 -11.23 4.06
C ILE A 68 -2.29 -9.94 3.62
N ILE A 69 -2.94 -8.77 3.76
CA ILE A 69 -2.29 -7.48 3.48
C ILE A 69 -1.12 -7.25 4.44
N ALA A 70 -1.28 -7.52 5.73
CA ALA A 70 -0.21 -7.34 6.72
C ALA A 70 1.02 -8.20 6.45
N ASP A 71 0.83 -9.39 5.86
CA ASP A 71 1.92 -10.30 5.51
C ASP A 71 2.63 -9.90 4.19
N GLY A 72 1.90 -9.30 3.25
CA GLY A 72 2.41 -8.99 1.91
C GLY A 72 2.76 -7.52 1.64
N LEU A 73 2.32 -6.57 2.47
CA LEU A 73 2.50 -5.14 2.20
C LEU A 73 3.96 -4.72 2.40
N LEU A 74 4.57 -4.21 1.32
CA LEU A 74 5.91 -3.64 1.35
C LEU A 74 5.88 -2.11 1.50
N CYS A 75 5.04 -1.42 0.74
CA CYS A 75 5.03 0.03 0.72
C CYS A 75 3.69 0.59 0.25
N VAL A 76 3.31 1.74 0.79
CA VAL A 76 2.25 2.60 0.29
C VAL A 76 2.83 3.99 0.06
N ILE A 77 2.66 4.52 -1.15
CA ILE A 77 3.07 5.86 -1.53
C ILE A 77 1.80 6.63 -1.87
N HIS A 78 1.48 7.64 -1.06
CA HIS A 78 0.39 8.56 -1.32
C HIS A 78 0.95 9.85 -1.91
N GLN A 79 0.39 10.31 -3.02
CA GLN A 79 0.89 11.43 -3.80
C GLN A 79 -0.19 12.50 -3.96
N GLU A 80 0.14 13.75 -3.61
CA GLU A 80 -0.72 14.90 -3.86
C GLU A 80 0.00 15.92 -4.71
N LEU A 81 -0.72 16.55 -5.62
CA LEU A 81 -0.20 17.59 -6.49
C LEU A 81 -0.85 18.92 -6.13
N HIS A 82 -0.08 19.80 -5.48
CA HIS A 82 -0.57 21.12 -5.10
C HIS A 82 -0.20 22.14 -6.17
N PHE A 83 -1.14 22.99 -6.53
CA PHE A 83 -0.86 24.16 -7.36
C PHE A 83 -0.09 25.19 -6.55
N ILE A 84 0.96 25.74 -7.15
CA ILE A 84 1.72 26.88 -6.64
C ILE A 84 1.55 28.04 -7.61
N ASP A 85 1.85 29.24 -7.14
CA ASP A 85 1.95 30.45 -7.95
C ASP A 85 2.73 30.24 -9.25
N ASN A 86 2.38 31.05 -10.25
CA ASN A 86 2.95 31.03 -11.61
C ASN A 86 2.74 29.71 -12.36
N GLY A 87 1.61 29.03 -12.12
CA GLY A 87 1.22 27.82 -12.86
C GLY A 87 2.09 26.59 -12.57
N LYS A 88 2.96 26.66 -11.56
CA LYS A 88 3.80 25.54 -11.13
C LYS A 88 3.00 24.57 -10.26
N ARG A 89 3.48 23.34 -10.15
CA ARG A 89 2.90 22.32 -9.27
C ARG A 89 3.97 21.70 -8.38
N LYS A 90 3.63 21.45 -7.12
CA LYS A 90 4.46 20.72 -6.16
C LYS A 90 3.86 19.37 -5.90
N LEU A 91 4.62 18.32 -6.17
CA LEU A 91 4.32 16.98 -5.72
C LEU A 91 4.71 16.85 -4.24
N THR A 92 3.79 16.37 -3.42
CA THR A 92 4.06 15.92 -2.04
C THR A 92 3.81 14.43 -1.98
N CYS A 93 4.69 13.72 -1.27
CA CYS A 93 4.60 12.28 -1.09
C CYS A 93 4.59 11.97 0.40
N ASN A 94 3.60 11.22 0.87
CA ASN A 94 3.63 10.56 2.17
C ASN A 94 3.83 9.07 1.93
N ILE A 95 4.76 8.47 2.65
CA ILE A 95 5.21 7.10 2.41
C ILE A 95 5.10 6.31 3.70
N LEU A 96 4.62 5.08 3.58
CA LEU A 96 4.73 4.06 4.61
C LEU A 96 5.39 2.84 3.99
N CYS A 97 6.65 2.60 4.36
CA CYS A 97 7.39 1.40 4.03
C CYS A 97 7.36 0.43 5.21
N ASN A 98 7.15 -0.84 4.95
CA ASN A 98 7.38 -1.89 5.93
C ASN A 98 8.89 -2.05 6.13
N ASP A 99 9.38 -1.74 7.33
CA ASP A 99 10.80 -1.80 7.70
C ASP A 99 11.23 -3.19 8.23
N GLY A 100 10.33 -4.18 8.12
CA GLY A 100 10.52 -5.53 8.64
C GLY A 100 10.19 -5.67 10.12
N THR A 101 9.81 -4.59 10.81
CA THR A 101 9.35 -4.67 12.20
C THR A 101 7.88 -5.12 12.28
N PRO A 102 7.47 -5.79 13.37
CA PRO A 102 6.08 -6.20 13.54
C PRO A 102 5.08 -5.03 13.71
N SER A 103 5.53 -3.78 13.88
CA SER A 103 4.65 -2.65 14.22
C SER A 103 3.58 -2.40 13.15
N ILE A 104 4.01 -2.22 11.90
CA ILE A 104 3.11 -1.91 10.77
C ILE A 104 2.16 -3.09 10.50
N PRO A 105 2.64 -4.35 10.34
CA PRO A 105 1.75 -5.49 10.18
C PRO A 105 0.73 -5.64 11.32
N SER A 106 1.13 -5.44 12.58
CA SER A 106 0.22 -5.59 13.73
C SER A 106 -0.92 -4.56 13.71
N LYS A 107 -0.62 -3.32 13.32
CA LYS A 107 -1.62 -2.24 13.17
C LYS A 107 -2.58 -2.52 12.00
N ILE A 108 -2.08 -3.08 10.91
CA ILE A 108 -2.91 -3.52 9.78
C ILE A 108 -3.82 -4.68 10.19
N ARG A 109 -3.29 -5.73 10.84
CA ARG A 109 -4.07 -6.89 11.31
C ARG A 109 -5.18 -6.50 12.27
N SER A 110 -4.89 -5.60 13.21
CA SER A 110 -5.88 -5.10 14.18
C SER A 110 -6.87 -4.08 13.58
N GLY A 111 -6.69 -3.67 12.33
CA GLY A 111 -7.53 -2.67 11.67
C GLY A 111 -7.36 -1.23 12.16
N LYS A 112 -6.40 -0.98 13.06
CA LYS A 112 -6.14 0.32 13.69
C LYS A 112 -5.19 1.18 12.84
N LEU A 113 -5.65 1.50 11.62
CA LEU A 113 -4.83 2.21 10.63
C LEU A 113 -4.44 3.62 11.07
N GLU A 114 -5.23 4.26 11.92
CA GLU A 114 -4.94 5.57 12.53
C GLU A 114 -3.63 5.57 13.34
N LEU A 115 -3.26 4.42 13.91
CA LEU A 115 -2.01 4.30 14.67
C LEU A 115 -0.77 4.30 13.78
N LEU A 116 -0.91 4.18 12.46
CA LEU A 116 0.20 4.25 11.49
C LEU A 116 0.75 5.68 11.30
N ASN A 117 0.07 6.70 11.83
CA ASN A 117 0.55 8.08 11.76
C ASN A 117 1.97 8.22 12.32
N ASN A 118 2.25 7.54 13.44
CA ASN A 118 3.56 7.59 14.09
C ASN A 118 4.67 7.07 13.16
N GLU A 119 4.44 5.95 12.45
CA GLU A 119 5.39 5.42 11.48
C GLU A 119 5.54 6.34 10.27
N ILE A 120 4.45 6.87 9.73
CA ILE A 120 4.47 7.77 8.57
C ILE A 120 5.28 9.04 8.90
N GLU A 121 5.06 9.65 10.06
CA GLU A 121 5.78 10.84 10.50
C GLU A 121 7.26 10.53 10.72
N THR A 122 7.57 9.41 11.38
CA THR A 122 8.95 8.98 11.62
C THR A 122 9.70 8.77 10.30
N GLN A 123 9.08 8.06 9.36
CA GLN A 123 9.67 7.79 8.04
C GLN A 123 9.82 9.05 7.21
N LYS A 124 8.86 9.98 7.28
CA LYS A 124 8.96 11.30 6.65
C LYS A 124 10.18 12.09 7.17
N ILE A 125 10.42 12.07 8.47
CA ILE A 125 11.61 12.70 9.08
C ILE A 125 12.90 12.02 8.57
N LEU A 126 12.93 10.68 8.53
CA LEU A 126 14.10 9.94 8.04
C LEU A 126 14.42 10.30 6.59
N LEU A 127 13.42 10.31 5.71
CA LEU A 127 13.58 10.72 4.30
C LEU A 127 14.05 12.17 4.18
N SER A 128 13.54 13.09 5.00
CA SER A 128 13.98 14.49 4.99
C SER A 128 15.45 14.66 5.35
N ARG A 129 16.03 13.69 6.06
CA ARG A 129 17.44 13.63 6.44
C ARG A 129 18.28 12.81 5.45
N GLY A 130 17.71 12.30 4.37
CA GLY A 130 18.39 11.47 3.39
C GLY A 130 18.65 10.02 3.84
N ASN A 131 18.00 9.56 4.91
CA ASN A 131 18.17 8.20 5.40
C ASN A 131 17.28 7.21 4.66
N SER A 132 17.75 5.96 4.54
CA SER A 132 16.96 4.85 4.00
C SER A 132 15.81 4.49 4.95
N LEU A 133 14.65 4.14 4.37
CA LEU A 133 13.49 3.61 5.10
C LEU A 133 13.55 2.10 5.31
N VAL A 134 14.48 1.44 4.64
CA VAL A 134 14.70 0.00 4.70
C VAL A 134 16.13 -0.23 5.16
N LYS A 135 16.31 -1.18 6.09
CA LYS A 135 17.65 -1.61 6.52
C LYS A 135 18.34 -2.39 5.43
#